data_AF-A0A7S3K868-F1
#
_entry.id   AF-A0A7S3K868-F1
#
_cell.length_a   1.000
_cell.length_b   1.000
_cell.length_c   1.000
_cell.angle_alpha   90.00
_cell.angle_beta   90.00
_cell.angle_gamma   90.00
#
_symmetry.space_group_name_H-M   'P 1'
#
loop_
_entity.id
_entity.type
_entity.pdbx_description
1 polymer ?
#
loop_
_entity_poly.entity_id
_entity_poly.type
_entity_poly.pdbx_seq_one_letter_code
_entity_poly.pdbx_strand_id
1 'polypeptide(L)'
;MTKSHSSGFIPGGLFGFFLAMAARKQLGQRLLQNPLVYPSTFIFMGLTTMLFNYQRRCMLEYSLVKEDGMMFNTYIHHMNHAIIGEEEEHGQLHEFIVGHSVR
;
A
#
# COMPACT_ATOMS: atom_id res chain seq x y z
N MET A 1 -8.14 17.69 2.43
CA MET A 1 -8.44 17.52 0.99
C MET A 1 -8.66 16.05 0.70
N THR A 2 -9.90 15.60 0.57
CA THR A 2 -10.22 14.25 0.10
C THR A 2 -9.83 14.18 -1.38
N LYS A 3 -8.64 13.62 -1.68
CA LYS A 3 -8.25 13.34 -3.07
C LYS A 3 -9.33 12.41 -3.64
N SER A 4 -10.08 12.90 -4.62
CA SER A 4 -11.09 12.11 -5.32
C SER A 4 -10.38 11.00 -6.07
N HIS A 5 -10.26 9.83 -5.44
CA HIS A 5 -9.63 8.68 -6.05
C HIS A 5 -10.60 8.07 -7.04
N SER A 6 -10.35 8.29 -8.34
CA SER A 6 -11.09 7.70 -9.46
C SER A 6 -11.42 6.23 -9.20
N SER A 7 -12.70 5.86 -9.31
CA SER A 7 -13.23 4.54 -8.94
C SER A 7 -12.71 3.40 -9.82
N GLY A 8 -11.94 3.68 -10.88
CA GLY A 8 -11.40 2.69 -11.80
C GLY A 8 -12.45 1.98 -12.66
N PHE A 9 -13.75 2.24 -12.42
CA PHE A 9 -14.87 1.60 -13.10
C PHE A 9 -14.90 1.91 -14.60
N ILE A 10 -14.84 3.19 -14.97
CA ILE A 10 -14.87 3.63 -16.37
C ILE A 10 -13.71 3.04 -17.20
N PRO A 11 -12.43 3.17 -16.78
CA PRO A 11 -11.33 2.58 -17.55
C PRO A 11 -11.40 1.06 -17.60
N GLY A 12 -11.81 0.39 -16.50
CA GLY A 12 -12.02 -1.05 -16.49
C GLY A 12 -13.13 -1.50 -17.43
N GLY A 13 -14.24 -0.77 -17.48
CA GLY A 13 -15.36 -1.07 -18.37
C GLY A 13 -15.01 -0.87 -19.84
N LEU A 14 -14.32 0.23 -20.18
CA LEU A 14 -13.84 0.47 -21.55
C LEU A 14 -12.91 -0.67 -22.00
N PHE A 15 -12.01 -1.11 -21.13
CA PHE A 15 -11.15 -2.26 -21.41
C PHE A 15 -11.96 -3.54 -21.70
N GLY A 16 -12.96 -3.84 -20.88
CA GLY A 16 -13.86 -4.99 -21.10
C GLY A 16 -14.61 -4.92 -22.43
N PHE A 17 -15.09 -3.73 -22.80
CA PHE A 17 -15.75 -3.49 -24.09
C PHE A 17 -14.82 -3.77 -25.27
N PHE A 18 -13.60 -3.21 -25.25
CA PHE A 18 -12.62 -3.43 -26.32
C PHE A 18 -12.15 -4.88 -26.39
N LEU A 19 -11.98 -5.54 -25.25
CA LEU A 19 -11.63 -6.96 -25.19
C LEU A 19 -12.70 -7.83 -25.85
N ALA A 20 -13.98 -7.56 -25.57
CA ALA A 20 -15.10 -8.26 -26.22
C ALA A 20 -15.14 -8.03 -27.73
N MET A 21 -14.83 -6.80 -28.19
CA MET A 21 -14.74 -6.47 -29.61
C MET A 21 -13.57 -7.20 -30.30
N ALA A 22 -12.40 -7.23 -29.66
CA ALA A 22 -11.21 -7.91 -30.16
C ALA A 22 -11.43 -9.42 -30.24
N ALA A 23 -11.99 -10.04 -29.20
CA ALA A 23 -12.30 -11.46 -29.16
C ALA A 23 -13.24 -11.87 -30.30
N ARG A 24 -14.28 -11.06 -30.58
CA ARG A 24 -15.19 -11.33 -31.71
C ARG A 24 -14.53 -11.20 -33.06
N LYS A 25 -13.68 -10.19 -33.24
CA LYS A 25 -12.92 -10.02 -34.47
C LYS A 25 -12.03 -11.24 -34.73
N GLN A 26 -11.37 -11.76 -33.68
CA GLN A 26 -10.53 -12.95 -33.78
C GLN A 26 -11.34 -14.23 -34.06
N LEU A 27 -12.56 -14.33 -33.53
CA LEU A 27 -13.47 -15.46 -33.77
C LEU A 27 -14.22 -15.37 -35.11
N GLY A 28 -13.99 -14.33 -35.92
CA GLY A 28 -14.69 -14.11 -37.20
C GLY A 28 -16.20 -13.84 -37.06
N GLN A 29 -16.65 -13.50 -35.85
CA GLN A 29 -18.06 -13.25 -35.56
C GLN A 29 -18.47 -11.84 -36.00
N ARG A 30 -19.72 -11.69 -36.43
CA ARG A 30 -20.27 -10.36 -36.74
C ARG A 30 -20.43 -9.58 -35.44
N LEU A 31 -19.95 -8.34 -35.42
CA LEU A 31 -19.98 -7.50 -34.22
C LEU A 31 -21.40 -7.35 -33.63
N LEU A 32 -22.43 -7.33 -34.48
CA LEU A 32 -23.83 -7.15 -34.10
C LEU A 32 -24.57 -8.45 -33.75
N GLN A 33 -23.93 -9.62 -33.83
CA GLN A 33 -24.63 -10.89 -33.64
C GLN A 33 -25.21 -11.07 -32.24
N ASN A 34 -24.56 -10.50 -31.22
CA ASN A 34 -25.01 -10.53 -29.82
C ASN A 34 -24.65 -9.20 -29.13
N PRO A 35 -25.43 -8.12 -29.30
CA PRO A 35 -25.05 -6.78 -28.86
C PRO A 35 -25.02 -6.64 -27.33
N LEU A 36 -25.75 -7.48 -26.59
CA LEU A 36 -25.80 -7.45 -25.12
C LEU A 36 -24.48 -7.83 -24.44
N VAL A 37 -23.54 -8.46 -25.17
CA VAL A 37 -22.23 -8.85 -24.61
C VAL A 37 -21.34 -7.65 -24.33
N TYR A 38 -21.47 -6.57 -25.09
CA TYR A 38 -20.66 -5.37 -24.87
C TYR A 38 -20.99 -4.64 -23.56
N PRO A 39 -22.26 -4.31 -23.25
CA PRO A 39 -22.59 -3.71 -21.96
C PRO A 39 -22.35 -4.69 -20.80
N SER A 40 -22.55 -6.00 -20.98
CA SER A 40 -22.28 -6.96 -19.89
C SER A 40 -20.79 -7.08 -19.57
N THR A 41 -19.92 -7.14 -20.58
CA THR A 41 -18.46 -7.16 -20.39
C THR A 41 -17.92 -5.84 -19.86
N PHE A 42 -18.51 -4.71 -20.27
CA PHE A 42 -18.22 -3.39 -19.70
C PHE A 42 -18.53 -3.35 -18.21
N ILE A 43 -19.74 -3.73 -17.80
CA ILE A 43 -20.14 -3.73 -16.39
C ILE A 43 -19.26 -4.68 -15.58
N PHE A 44 -19.05 -5.89 -16.10
CA PHE A 44 -18.26 -6.91 -15.42
C PHE A 44 -16.81 -6.47 -15.17
N MET A 45 -16.12 -5.94 -16.19
CA MET A 45 -14.75 -5.47 -16.02
C MET A 45 -14.66 -4.17 -15.23
N GLY A 46 -15.66 -3.28 -15.35
CA GLY A 46 -15.76 -2.10 -14.53
C GLY A 46 -15.86 -2.44 -13.04
N LEU A 47 -16.75 -3.36 -12.67
CA LEU A 47 -16.91 -3.83 -11.29
C LEU A 47 -15.67 -4.54 -10.78
N THR A 48 -15.06 -5.41 -11.60
CA THR A 48 -13.85 -6.14 -11.23
C THR A 48 -12.69 -5.18 -10.94
N THR A 49 -12.50 -4.17 -11.79
CA THR A 49 -11.45 -3.15 -11.63
C THR A 49 -11.72 -2.24 -10.44
N MET A 50 -12.99 -1.94 -10.16
CA MET A 50 -13.38 -1.17 -8.97
C MET A 50 -13.09 -1.95 -7.69
N LEU A 51 -13.46 -3.24 -7.63
CA LEU A 51 -13.17 -4.11 -6.48
C LEU A 51 -11.65 -4.27 -6.27
N PHE A 52 -10.90 -4.48 -7.35
CA PHE A 52 -9.45 -4.58 -7.27
C PHE A 52 -8.80 -3.29 -6.75
N ASN A 53 -9.24 -2.12 -7.23
CA ASN A 53 -8.76 -0.84 -6.72
C ASN A 53 -9.14 -0.64 -5.25
N TYR A 54 -10.32 -1.08 -4.83
CA TYR A 54 -10.74 -1.04 -3.44
C TYR A 54 -9.82 -1.90 -2.55
N GLN A 55 -9.59 -3.17 -2.94
CA GLN A 55 -8.69 -4.06 -2.22
C GLN A 55 -7.26 -3.51 -2.16
N ARG A 56 -6.76 -2.97 -3.28
CA ARG A 56 -5.43 -2.34 -3.33
C ARG A 56 -5.33 -1.17 -2.36
N ARG A 57 -6.37 -0.36 -2.22
CA ARG A 57 -6.41 0.74 -1.23
C ARG A 57 -6.37 0.20 0.19
N CYS A 58 -7.21 -0.78 0.53
CA CYS A 58 -7.19 -1.40 1.86
C CYS A 58 -5.83 -2.00 2.21
N MET A 59 -5.17 -2.65 1.24
CA MET A 59 -3.85 -3.23 1.47
C MET A 59 -2.76 -2.17 1.64
N LEU A 60 -2.83 -1.06 0.89
CA LEU A 60 -1.90 0.07 1.04
C LEU A 60 -2.07 0.79 2.38
N GLU A 61 -3.30 1.00 2.82
CA GLU A 61 -3.58 1.57 4.14
C GLU A 61 -3.04 0.67 5.25
N TYR A 62 -3.26 -0.65 5.13
CA TYR A 62 -2.71 -1.61 6.08
C TYR A 62 -1.18 -1.64 6.10
N SER A 63 -0.52 -1.57 4.94
CA SER A 63 0.94 -1.52 4.87
C SER A 63 1.51 -0.24 5.46
N LEU A 64 0.88 0.92 5.22
CA LEU A 64 1.30 2.20 5.78
C LEU A 64 1.23 2.18 7.31
N VAL A 65 0.12 1.70 7.89
CA VAL A 65 -0.02 1.57 9.35
C VAL A 65 1.02 0.62 9.94
N LYS A 66 1.37 -0.46 9.22
CA LYS A 66 2.40 -1.39 9.65
C LYS A 66 3.81 -0.78 9.57
N GLU A 67 4.11 -0.05 8.51
CA GLU A 67 5.38 0.68 8.35
C GLU A 67 5.55 1.75 9.44
N ASP A 68 4.52 2.52 9.74
CA ASP A 68 4.53 3.51 10.83
C ASP A 68 4.78 2.82 12.19
N GLY A 69 4.16 1.66 12.44
CA GLY A 69 4.40 0.87 13.64
C GLY A 69 5.83 0.32 13.73
N MET A 70 6.43 -0.11 12.61
CA MET A 70 7.82 -0.56 12.58
C MET A 70 8.80 0.60 12.77
N MET A 71 8.55 1.75 12.14
CA MET A 71 9.33 2.97 12.33
C MET A 71 9.28 3.46 13.77
N PHE A 72 8.10 3.42 14.41
CA PHE A 72 7.94 3.77 15.83
C PHE A 72 8.71 2.83 16.75
N ASN A 73 8.61 1.51 16.55
CA ASN A 73 9.37 0.54 17.34
C ASN A 73 10.89 0.68 17.14
N THR A 74 11.32 0.96 15.90
CA THR A 74 12.72 1.20 15.57
C THR A 74 13.22 2.47 16.26
N TYR A 75 12.40 3.54 16.25
CA TYR A 75 12.70 4.78 16.95
C TYR A 75 12.79 4.58 18.46
N ILE A 76 11.85 3.87 19.09
CA ILE A 76 11.93 3.52 20.53
C ILE A 76 13.17 2.68 20.82
N HIS A 77 13.50 1.70 19.99
CA HIS A 77 14.69 0.88 20.18
C HIS A 77 15.97 1.70 20.09
N HIS A 78 16.05 2.64 19.13
CA HIS A 78 17.17 3.58 19.04
C HIS A 78 17.24 4.56 20.21
N MET A 79 16.10 5.08 20.68
CA MET A 79 16.07 5.93 21.88
C MET A 79 16.48 5.14 23.12
N ASN A 80 16.00 3.92 23.31
CA ASN A 80 16.40 3.07 24.42
C ASN A 80 17.90 2.72 24.36
N HIS A 81 18.45 2.43 23.17
CA HIS A 81 19.89 2.24 23.03
C HIS A 81 20.70 3.52 23.29
N ALA A 82 20.18 4.70 22.94
CA ALA A 82 20.81 5.97 23.26
C ALA A 82 20.78 6.27 24.77
N ILE A 83 19.65 5.98 25.43
CA ILE A 83 19.50 6.11 26.89
C ILE A 83 20.43 5.13 27.63
N ILE A 84 20.59 3.90 27.14
CA ILE A 84 21.55 2.93 27.69
C ILE A 84 23.00 3.37 27.45
N GLY A 85 23.30 4.03 26.31
CA GLY A 85 24.61 4.63 26.05
C GLY A 85 24.97 5.78 26.99
N GLU A 86 23.99 6.60 27.40
CA GLU A 86 24.20 7.64 28.42
C GLU A 86 24.33 7.07 29.84
N GLU A 87 23.69 5.93 30.15
CA GLU A 87 23.91 5.24 31.43
C GLU A 87 25.30 4.57 31.52
N GLU A 88 25.88 4.10 30.40
CA GLU A 88 27.26 3.59 30.37
C GLU A 88 28.30 4.73 30.45
N GLU A 89 28.04 5.89 29.85
CA GLU A 89 28.91 7.08 30.00
C GLU A 89 28.81 7.70 31.41
N HIS A 90 27.63 7.68 32.05
CA HIS A 90 27.48 8.13 33.44
C HIS A 90 27.97 7.11 34.48
N GLY A 91 27.91 5.81 34.19
CA GLY A 91 28.55 4.77 34.99
C GLY A 91 30.08 4.89 35.00
N GLN A 92 30.68 5.20 33.85
CA GLN A 92 32.13 5.45 33.74
C GLN A 92 32.57 6.79 34.33
N LEU A 93 31.76 7.85 34.26
CA LEU A 93 32.08 9.10 34.97
C LEU A 93 32.02 8.94 36.50
N HIS A 94 31.11 8.11 37.02
CA HIS A 94 31.04 7.87 38.46
C HIS A 94 32.22 7.04 38.98
N GLU A 95 32.69 6.03 38.22
CA GLU A 95 33.92 5.30 38.53
C GLU A 95 35.17 6.17 38.42
N PHE A 96 35.23 7.11 37.47
CA PHE A 96 36.38 8.01 37.32
C PHE A 96 36.46 9.06 38.45
N ILE A 97 35.34 9.59 38.94
CA ILE A 97 35.31 10.57 40.04
C ILE A 97 35.61 9.92 41.39
N VAL A 98 35.18 8.67 41.62
CA VAL A 98 35.50 7.93 42.86
C VAL A 98 36.93 7.37 42.83
N GLY A 99 37.44 6.98 41.67
CA GLY A 99 38.81 6.50 41.50
C GLY A 99 39.89 7.58 41.65
N HIS A 100 39.55 8.86 41.49
CA HIS A 100 40.50 9.98 41.59
C HIS A 100 40.47 10.75 42.93
N SER A 101 39.56 10.42 43.85
CA SER A 101 39.48 11.07 45.18
C SER A 101 40.32 10.40 46.27
N VAL A 102 41.04 9.32 45.93
CA VAL A 102 42.01 8.66 46.82
C VAL A 102 43.44 8.90 46.30
N ARG A 103 43.90 10.14 46.42
CA ARG A 103 45.34 10.42 46.56
C ARG A 103 45.58 11.71 47.31
#